data_AF-A0A6J5C3S3-F1
#
_entry.id   AF-A0A6J5C3S3-F1
#
_cell.length_a   1.000
_cell.length_b   1.000
_cell.length_c   1.000
_cell.angle_alpha   90.00
_cell.angle_beta   90.00
_cell.angle_gamma   90.00
#
_symmetry.space_group_name_H-M   'P 1'
#
loop_
_entity.id
_entity.type
_entity.pdbx_description
1 polymer ?
#
loop_
_entity_poly.entity_id
_entity_poly.type
_entity_poly.pdbx_seq_one_letter_code
_entity_poly.pdbx_strand_id
1 'polypeptide(L)' 'MPLVEFETHYLFERDGTHLTNRSRLRFTSHEGLAAAITMAGFREIEWFRDWGGGPFQESTSSEIIAICRA' A
#
# COMPACT_ATOMS: atom_id res chain seq x y z
N MET A 1 0.48 -14.76 3.58
CA MET A 1 0.15 -13.39 3.14
C MET A 1 -1.29 -13.36 2.65
N PRO A 2 -2.17 -12.53 3.23
CA PRO A 2 -3.57 -12.49 2.83
C PRO A 2 -3.72 -11.90 1.42
N LEU A 3 -4.63 -12.49 0.64
CA LEU A 3 -5.11 -11.97 -0.62
C LEU A 3 -6.54 -11.48 -0.37
N VAL A 4 -6.79 -10.21 -0.67
CA VAL A 4 -8.10 -9.57 -0.51
C VAL A 4 -8.67 -9.32 -1.90
N GLU A 5 -9.93 -9.68 -2.10
CA GLU A 5 -10.69 -9.33 -3.29
C GLU A 5 -11.72 -8.27 -2.91
N PHE A 6 -11.86 -7.23 -3.73
CA PHE A 6 -12.84 -6.17 -3.52
C PHE A 6 -13.35 -5.61 -4.85
N GLU A 7 -14.53 -5.00 -4.80
CA GLU A 7 -15.11 -4.26 -5.92
C GLU A 7 -15.15 -2.77 -5.57
N THR A 8 -14.64 -1.93 -6.47
CA THR A 8 -14.83 -0.47 -6.38
C THR A 8 -15.97 -0.06 -7.30
N HIS A 9 -16.97 0.57 -6.72
CA HIS A 9 -18.15 1.08 -7.42
C HIS A 9 -17.99 2.58 -7.64
N TYR A 10 -18.00 3.01 -8.89
CA TYR A 10 -17.93 4.41 -9.30
C TYR A 10 -19.27 4.85 -9.85
N LEU A 11 -19.85 5.90 -9.26
CA LEU A 11 -21.02 6.59 -9.80
C LEU A 11 -20.59 7.95 -10.33
N PHE A 12 -20.72 8.16 -11.64
CA PHE A 12 -20.41 9.43 -12.29
C PHE A 12 -21.65 10.31 -12.32
N GLU A 13 -21.65 11.41 -11.54
CA GLU A 13 -22.83 12.28 -11.37
C GLU A 13 -23.31 12.93 -12.67
N ARG A 14 -22.40 13.17 -13.63
CA ARG A 14 -22.71 13.85 -14.89
C ARG A 14 -23.81 13.16 -15.70
N ASP A 15 -23.81 11.83 -15.72
CA ASP A 15 -24.67 11.00 -16.59
C ASP A 15 -25.24 9.77 -15.88
N GLY A 16 -24.98 9.61 -14.58
CA GLY A 16 -25.43 8.47 -13.78
C GLY A 16 -24.73 7.17 -14.13
N THR A 17 -23.64 7.20 -14.92
CA THR A 17 -22.91 5.98 -15.27
C THR A 17 -22.37 5.31 -14.02
N HIS A 18 -22.68 4.03 -13.86
CA HIS A 18 -22.14 3.18 -12.80
C HIS A 18 -21.13 2.21 -13.39
N LEU A 19 -19.87 2.28 -12.94
CA LEU A 19 -18.82 1.32 -13.29
C LEU A 19 -18.38 0.54 -12.04
N THR A 20 -18.15 -0.76 -12.22
CA THR A 20 -17.57 -1.62 -11.18
C THR A 20 -16.19 -2.07 -11.62
N ASN A 21 -15.19 -1.89 -10.75
CA ASN A 21 -13.85 -2.43 -10.94
C ASN A 21 -13.57 -3.54 -9.92
N ARG A 22 -13.26 -4.75 -10.40
CA ARG A 22 -12.86 -5.88 -9.55
C ARG A 22 -11.35 -5.90 -9.39
N SER A 23 -10.90 -5.85 -8.15
CA SER A 23 -9.48 -5.79 -7.81
C SER A 23 -9.09 -6.87 -6.80
N ARG A 24 -7.82 -7.29 -6.90
CA ARG A 24 -7.18 -8.20 -5.95
C ARG A 24 -5.96 -7.51 -5.37
N LEU A 25 -5.86 -7.48 -4.04
CA LEU A 25 -4.76 -6.86 -3.33
C LEU A 25 -4.07 -7.90 -2.43
N ARG A 26 -2.74 -7.95 -2.50
CA ARG A 26 -1.92 -8.77 -1.62
C ARG A 26 -1.21 -7.85 -0.63
N PHE A 27 -1.36 -8.15 0.66
CA PHE A 27 -0.58 -7.48 1.69
C PHE A 27 0.67 -8.31 1.99
N THR A 28 1.84 -7.69 1.79
CA THR A 28 3.13 -8.24 2.23
C THR A 28 3.41 -7.80 3.66
N SER A 29 4.16 -8.60 4.43
CA SER A 29 4.70 -8.15 5.71
C SER A 29 5.71 -7.02 5.49
N HIS A 30 5.97 -6.24 6.54
CA HIS A 30 7.02 -5.22 6.55
C HIS A 30 8.38 -5.80 6.18
N GLU A 31 8.76 -6.94 6.76
CA GLU A 31 10.00 -7.65 6.43
C GLU A 31 10.05 -8.10 4.96
N GLY A 32 8.95 -8.64 4.43
CA GLY A 32 8.87 -9.07 3.04
C GLY A 32 9.01 -7.90 2.07
N LEU A 33 8.43 -6.75 2.43
CA LEU A 33 8.58 -5.51 1.66
C LEU A 33 10.02 -5.00 1.71
N ALA A 34 10.65 -5.00 2.89
CA ALA A 34 12.04 -4.60 3.06
C ALA A 34 12.99 -5.48 2.22
N ALA A 35 12.80 -6.79 2.24
CA ALA A 35 13.59 -7.72 1.44
C ALA A 35 13.45 -7.46 -0.07
N ALA A 36 12.23 -7.20 -0.55
CA ALA A 36 11.98 -6.88 -1.95
C ALA A 36 12.63 -5.55 -2.36
N ILE A 37 12.58 -4.54 -1.51
CA ILE A 37 13.22 -3.22 -1.75
C ILE A 37 14.74 -3.36 -1.82
N THR A 38 15.35 -4.10 -0.88
CA THR A 38 16.80 -4.36 -0.90
C THR A 38 17.22 -5.13 -2.15
N MET A 39 16.44 -6.14 -2.56
CA MET A 39 16.68 -6.89 -3.79
C MET A 39 16.59 -6.01 -5.04
N ALA A 40 15.76 -4.97 -5.01
CA ALA A 40 15.66 -3.98 -6.09
C ALA A 40 16.86 -3.01 -6.15
N GLY A 41 17.79 -3.08 -5.21
CA GLY A 41 19.05 -2.30 -5.21
C GLY A 41 19.03 -1.04 -4.35
N PHE A 42 17.94 -0.77 -3.62
CA PHE A 42 17.92 0.29 -2.63
C PHE A 42 18.69 -0.13 -1.37
N ARG A 43 19.45 0.80 -0.77
CA ARG A 43 20.33 0.54 0.38
C ARG A 43 19.80 1.12 1.67
N GLU A 44 19.11 2.25 1.57
CA GLU A 44 18.52 2.94 2.72
C GLU A 44 17.01 2.94 2.56
N ILE A 45 16.31 2.59 3.64
CA ILE A 45 14.85 2.60 3.70
C ILE A 45 14.42 3.28 4.99
N GLU A 46 13.73 4.41 4.87
CA GLU A 46 13.04 5.07 5.97
C GLU A 46 11.56 4.71 5.94
N TRP A 47 11.01 4.36 7.09
CA TRP A 47 9.64 3.86 7.22
C TRP A 47 8.76 4.83 8.01
N PHE A 48 7.68 5.26 7.38
CA PHE A 48 6.73 6.19 7.95
C PHE A 48 5.34 5.56 8.07
N ARG A 49 4.61 5.95 9.12
CA ARG A 49 3.19 5.64 9.26
C ARG A 49 2.38 6.62 8.45
N ASP A 50 1.41 6.08 7.72
CA ASP A 50 0.35 6.83 7.06
C ASP A 50 0.90 8.06 6.30
N TRP A 51 0.07 9.07 6.09
CA TRP A 51 0.47 10.33 5.47
C TRP A 51 0.92 11.40 6.48
N GLY A 52 1.00 11.02 7.77
CA GLY A 52 1.38 11.93 8.86
C GLY A 52 2.89 12.12 9.03
N GLY A 53 3.73 11.31 8.36
CA GLY A 53 5.19 11.45 8.36
C GLY A 53 5.88 11.08 9.68
N GLY A 54 5.17 10.47 10.63
CA GLY A 54 5.79 9.91 11.83
C GLY A 54 6.34 8.49 11.59
N PRO A 55 7.08 7.91 12.55
CA PRO A 55 7.65 6.57 12.37
C PRO A 55 6.55 5.51 12.22
N PHE A 56 6.82 4.53 11.35
CA PHE A 56 5.97 3.35 11.17
C PHE A 56 5.86 2.53 12.48
N GLN A 57 4.67 2.03 12.76
CA GLN A 57 4.35 1.15 13.88
C GLN A 57 3.42 0.03 13.41
N GLU A 58 3.90 -1.22 13.43
CA GLU A 58 3.19 -2.35 12.81
C GLU A 58 1.80 -2.64 13.40
N SER A 59 1.60 -2.39 14.69
CA SER A 59 0.32 -2.69 15.35
C SER A 59 -0.75 -1.61 15.19
N THR A 60 -0.38 -0.39 14.78
CA THR A 60 -1.26 0.79 14.81
C THR A 60 -1.32 1.55 13.50
N SER A 61 -0.31 1.43 12.63
CA SER A 61 -0.28 2.11 11.34
C SER A 61 -1.21 1.40 10.37
N SER A 62 -2.15 2.12 9.76
CA SER A 62 -3.04 1.54 8.76
C SER A 62 -2.34 1.45 7.40
N GLU A 63 -1.42 2.37 7.14
CA GLU A 63 -0.58 2.41 5.95
C GLU A 63 0.90 2.49 6.31
N ILE A 64 1.74 1.95 5.42
CA ILE A 64 3.20 2.04 5.49
C ILE A 64 3.72 2.81 4.27
N ILE A 65 4.55 3.82 4.51
CA ILE A 65 5.24 4.58 3.45
C ILE A 65 6.74 4.33 3.58
N ALA A 66 7.37 3.89 2.49
CA ALA A 66 8.80 3.66 2.41
C ALA A 66 9.46 4.74 1.54
N ILE A 67 10.41 5.49 2.11
CA ILE A 67 11.30 6.36 1.33
C ILE A 67 12.62 5.62 1.14
N CYS A 68 12.93 5.28 -0.12
CA CYS A 68 14.07 4.43 -0.46
C CYS A 68 15.16 5.24 -1.20
N ARG A 69 16.44 5.00 -0.88
CA ARG A 69 17.60 5.60 -1.58
C ARG A 69 18.57 4.50 -2.05
N ALA A 70 19.18 4.71 -3.22
CA ALA A 70 20.07 3.75 -3.90
C ALA A 70 21.56 4.00 -3.61
#